data_AF-A0A640W966-F1
#
_entry.id   AF-A0A640W966-F1
#
_cell.length_a   1.000
_cell.length_b   1.000
_cell.length_c   1.000
_cell.angle_alpha   90.00
_cell.angle_beta   90.00
_cell.angle_gamma   90.00
#
_symmetry.space_group_name_H-M   'P 1'
#
loop_
_entity.id
_entity.type
_entity.pdbx_description
1 polymer ?
#
loop_
_entity_poly.entity_id
_entity_poly.type
_entity_poly.pdbx_seq_one_letter_code
_entity_poly.pdbx_strand_id
1 'polypeptide(L)' 'MTFNDWVDDVGGIKPAADLLGEKPRSVRSWYHAERAPRQRSAKNIIEKSGYRVDWSGIYQPIETARVKAEAPA' A
#
# COMPACT_ATOMS: atom_id res chain seq x y z
N MET A 1 -8.11 6.32 5.41
CA MET A 1 -6.64 6.50 5.43
C MET A 1 -6.06 5.67 4.31
N THR A 2 -5.07 6.17 3.58
CA THR A 2 -4.43 5.39 2.51
C THR A 2 -3.40 4.43 3.08
N PHE A 3 -2.98 3.45 2.27
CA PHE A 3 -1.86 2.59 2.63
C PHE A 3 -0.58 3.40 2.89
N ASN A 4 -0.32 4.45 2.10
CA ASN A 4 0.88 5.27 2.24
C ASN A 4 0.89 6.02 3.57
N ASP A 5 -0.22 6.66 3.93
CA ASP A 5 -0.36 7.35 5.21
C ASP A 5 -0.09 6.40 6.38
N TRP A 6 -0.63 5.17 6.30
CA TRP A 6 -0.41 4.16 7.32
C TRP A 6 1.05 3.68 7.38
N VAL A 7 1.73 3.54 6.23
CA VAL A 7 3.15 3.21 6.18
C VAL A 7 3.98 4.31 6.84
N ASP A 8 3.63 5.58 6.62
CA ASP A 8 4.34 6.70 7.23
C ASP A 8 4.10 6.75 8.75
N ASP A 9 2.85 6.52 9.20
CA ASP A 9 2.47 6.42 10.62
C ASP A 9 3.26 5.34 11.39
N VAL A 10 3.53 4.19 10.78
CA VAL A 10 4.27 3.10 11.42
C VAL A 10 5.80 3.28 11.37
N GLY A 11 6.30 4.38 10.79
CA GLY A 11 7.72 4.71 10.70
C GLY A 11 8.38 4.34 9.37
N GLY A 12 7.59 4.15 8.31
CA GLY A 12 8.04 3.94 6.95
C GLY A 12 8.08 2.48 6.49
N ILE A 13 8.67 2.28 5.31
CA ILE A 13 8.62 1.00 4.55
C ILE A 13 9.15 -0.20 5.35
N LYS A 14 10.28 -0.04 6.07
CA LYS A 14 10.91 -1.16 6.77
C LYS A 14 10.09 -1.61 7.99
N PRO A 15 9.69 -0.72 8.91
CA PRO A 15 8.75 -1.07 9.98
C PRO A 15 7.43 -1.67 9.48
N ALA A 16 6.84 -1.10 8.42
CA ALA A 16 5.62 -1.64 7.81
C ALA A 16 5.84 -3.06 7.28
N ALA A 17 6.95 -3.31 6.59
CA ALA A 17 7.30 -4.64 6.08
C ALA A 17 7.46 -5.67 7.22
N ASP A 18 8.12 -5.29 8.31
CA ASP A 18 8.30 -6.15 9.48
C ASP A 18 6.94 -6.49 10.14
N LEU A 19 6.05 -5.50 10.31
CA LEU A 19 4.70 -5.71 10.84
C LEU A 19 3.81 -6.60 9.97
N LEU A 20 3.97 -6.49 8.65
CA LEU A 20 3.22 -7.27 7.67
C LEU A 20 3.83 -8.66 7.42
N GLY A 21 5.07 -8.91 7.86
CA GLY A 21 5.81 -10.12 7.47
C GLY A 21 6.09 -10.18 5.96
N GLU A 22 6.25 -9.03 5.32
CA GLU A 22 6.47 -8.88 3.89
C GLU A 22 7.91 -8.43 3.62
N LYS A 23 8.38 -8.57 2.37
CA LYS A 23 9.71 -8.04 2.00
C LYS A 23 9.64 -6.51 1.88
N PRO A 24 10.65 -5.74 2.37
CA PRO A 24 10.69 -4.29 2.21
C PRO A 24 10.53 -3.83 0.75
N ARG A 25 11.07 -4.60 -0.21
CA ARG A 25 10.90 -4.33 -1.65
C ARG A 25 9.44 -4.45 -2.13
N SER A 26 8.64 -5.33 -1.53
CA SER A 26 7.23 -5.49 -1.87
C SER A 26 6.45 -4.28 -1.38
N VAL A 27 6.65 -3.91 -0.11
CA VAL A 27 6.02 -2.73 0.51
C VAL A 27 6.40 -1.45 -0.22
N ARG A 28 7.68 -1.29 -0.60
CA ARG A 28 8.14 -0.16 -1.42
C ARG A 28 7.38 -0.05 -2.74
N SER A 29 7.22 -1.17 -3.45
CA SER A 29 6.54 -1.19 -4.74
C SER A 29 5.06 -0.83 -4.61
N TRP A 30 4.42 -1.22 -3.51
CA TRP A 30 3.03 -0.83 -3.20
C TRP A 30 2.92 0.65 -2.83
N TYR A 31 3.85 1.14 -1.99
CA TYR A 31 3.90 2.52 -1.53
C TYR A 31 4.08 3.51 -2.69
N HIS A 32 4.92 3.18 -3.67
CA HIS A 32 5.10 4.00 -4.87
C HIS A 32 4.10 3.69 -5.99
N ALA A 33 3.05 2.91 -5.71
CA ALA A 33 2.03 2.52 -6.69
C ALA A 33 2.56 1.81 -7.96
N GLU A 34 3.79 1.29 -7.94
CA GLU A 34 4.39 0.53 -9.03
C GLU A 34 3.68 -0.82 -9.23
N ARG A 35 3.22 -1.43 -8.13
CA ARG A 35 2.51 -2.71 -8.12
C ARG A 35 1.43 -2.73 -7.06
N ALA A 36 0.34 -3.44 -7.36
CA ALA A 36 -0.68 -3.71 -6.34
C ALA A 36 -0.36 -4.93 -5.46
N PRO A 37 -0.68 -4.87 -4.15
CA PRO A 37 -0.61 -6.04 -3.29
C PRO A 37 -1.62 -7.10 -3.77
N ARG A 38 -1.27 -8.37 -3.55
CA ARG A 38 -2.21 -9.48 -3.76
C ARG A 38 -3.29 -9.45 -2.69
N GLN A 39 -4.43 -10.07 -2.96
CA GLN A 39 -5.58 -10.09 -2.04
C GLN A 39 -5.22 -10.53 -0.61
N ARG A 40 -4.34 -11.54 -0.46
CA ARG A 40 -3.85 -11.98 0.86
C ARG A 40 -3.07 -10.89 1.60
N SER A 41 -2.16 -10.20 0.91
CA SER A 41 -1.38 -9.11 1.49
C SER A 41 -2.26 -7.90 1.80
N ALA A 42 -3.23 -7.59 0.93
CA ALA A 42 -4.20 -6.53 1.18
C ALA A 42 -5.07 -6.81 2.43
N LYS A 43 -5.56 -8.04 2.58
CA LYS A 43 -6.26 -8.45 3.81
C LYS A 43 -5.39 -8.29 5.06
N ASN A 44 -4.13 -8.70 4.97
CA ASN A 44 -3.17 -8.55 6.08
C ASN A 44 -2.92 -7.07 6.44
N ILE A 45 -2.82 -6.17 5.44
CA ILE A 45 -2.71 -4.73 5.66
C ILE A 45 -3.95 -4.20 6.42
N ILE A 46 -5.16 -4.57 5.98
CA ILE A 46 -6.41 -4.15 6.62
C ILE A 46 -6.43 -4.60 8.09
N GLU A 47 -6.13 -5.88 8.34
CA GLU A 47 -6.12 -6.44 9.70
C GLU A 47 -5.04 -5.79 10.59
N LYS A 48 -3.80 -5.67 10.10
CA LYS A 48 -2.66 -5.12 10.87
C LYS A 48 -2.74 -3.61 11.08
N SER A 49 -3.43 -2.89 10.20
CA SER A 49 -3.71 -1.46 10.42
C SER A 49 -4.81 -1.20 11.46
N GLY A 50 -5.49 -2.25 11.93
CA GLY A 50 -6.67 -2.12 12.79
C GLY A 50 -7.87 -1.56 12.04
N TYR A 51 -8.05 -1.95 10.77
CA TYR A 51 -9.11 -1.48 9.88
C TYR A 51 -9.09 0.03 9.58
N ARG A 52 -7.98 0.72 9.87
CA ARG A 52 -7.77 2.13 9.47
C ARG A 52 -7.53 2.24 7.96
N VAL A 53 -6.86 1.24 7.39
CA VAL A 53 -6.71 1.05 5.95
C VAL A 53 -7.76 0.04 5.50
N ASP A 54 -8.47 0.35 4.42
CA ASP A 54 -9.46 -0.50 3.78
C ASP A 54 -9.07 -0.81 2.33
N TRP A 55 -9.93 -1.53 1.60
CA TRP A 55 -9.69 -1.85 0.18
C TRP A 55 -9.52 -0.58 -0.66
N SER A 56 -10.34 0.45 -0.44
CA SER A 56 -10.26 1.68 -1.21
C SER A 56 -8.93 2.41 -0.97
N GLY A 57 -8.50 2.50 0.30
CA GLY A 57 -7.23 3.10 0.71
C GLY A 57 -5.98 2.38 0.19
N ILE A 58 -6.09 1.11 -0.22
CA ILE A 58 -5.02 0.35 -0.87
C ILE A 58 -5.03 0.59 -2.38
N TYR A 59 -6.18 0.43 -3.04
CA TYR A 59 -6.23 0.29 -4.50
C TYR A 59 -6.51 1.61 -5.25
N GLN A 60 -7.26 2.57 -4.68
CA GLN A 60 -7.52 3.84 -5.36
C GLN A 60 -6.25 4.67 -5.66
N PRO A 61 -5.26 4.78 -4.76
CA PRO A 61 -4.02 5.49 -5.07
C PRO A 61 -3.27 4.86 -6.24
N ILE A 62 -3.27 3.52 -6.33
CA ILE A 62 -2.62 2.77 -7.40
C ILE A 62 -3.31 3.02 -8.73
N GLU A 63 -4.64 2.95 -8.75
CA GLU A 63 -5.42 3.20 -9.96
C GLU A 63 -5.24 4.64 -10.45
N THR A 64 -5.26 5.60 -9.52
CA THR A 64 -5.02 7.02 -9.84
C THR A 64 -3.64 7.23 -10.45
N ALA A 65 -2.61 6.56 -9.92
CA ALA A 65 -1.25 6.64 -10.46
C ALA A 65 -1.16 6.04 -11.87
N ARG A 66 -1.86 4.92 -12.13
CA ARG A 66 -1.93 4.30 -13.47
C ARG A 66 -2.63 5.19 -14.48
N VAL A 67 -3.80 5.71 -14.14
CA VAL A 67 -4.56 6.62 -15.02
C VAL A 67 -3.71 7.85 -15.37
N LYS A 68 -2.97 8.41 -14.42
CA LYS A 68 -2.04 9.53 -14.68
C LYS A 68 -0.88 9.15 -15.59
N ALA A 69 -0.37 7.93 -15.51
CA ALA A 69 0.69 7.44 -16.38
C ALA A 69 0.21 7.14 -17.82
N GLU A 70 -1.08 6.82 -17.98
CA GLU A 70 -1.72 6.48 -19.25
C GLU A 70 -2.33 7.69 -19.98
N ALA A 71 -2.57 8.81 -19.26
CA ALA A 71 -3.07 10.04 -19.87
C ALA A 71 -2.03 10.65 -20.82
N PRO A 72 -2.37 10.91 -22.11
CA PRO A 72 -1.45 11.59 -23.02
C PRO A 72 -1.19 13.02 -22.54
N ALA A 73 0.09 13.41 -22.61
CA ALA A 73 0.60 14.73 -22.23
C ALA A 73 -0.04 15.87 -23.05
#